data_AF-A0A1X2E0J8-F1
#
_entry.id   AF-A0A1X2E0J8-F1
#
_cell.length_a   1.000
_cell.length_b   1.000
_cell.length_c   1.000
_cell.angle_alpha   90.00
_cell.angle_beta   90.00
_cell.angle_gamma   90.00
#
_symmetry.space_group_name_H-M   'P 1'
#
loop_
_entity.id
_entity.type
_entity.pdbx_description
1 polymer ?
#
loop_
_entity_poly.entity_id
_entity_poly.type
_entity_poly.pdbx_seq_one_letter_code
_entity_poly.pdbx_strand_id
1 'polypeptide(L)' 'MSEKRGDFAYRYDLTLDEARRRAAVLEAIDGDWDPVEVLAEEERAWDLLYSGLDDDQQRIYDELVDAGVLPDRAANRVTD' A
#
# COMPACT_ATOMS: atom_id res chain seq x y z
N MET A 1 -17.31 -53.91 -2.59
CA MET A 1 -16.17 -53.12 -3.11
C MET A 1 -15.90 -51.99 -2.15
N SER A 2 -14.83 -52.07 -1.37
CA SER A 2 -14.49 -51.05 -0.38
C SER A 2 -13.68 -49.95 -1.07
N GLU A 3 -14.30 -48.80 -1.28
CA GLU A 3 -13.64 -47.60 -1.78
C GLU A 3 -12.61 -47.16 -0.74
N LYS A 4 -11.32 -47.35 -1.02
CA LYS A 4 -10.25 -46.75 -0.21
C LYS A 4 -10.33 -45.25 -0.42
N ARG A 5 -10.86 -44.51 0.55
CA ARG A 5 -10.63 -43.07 0.64
C ARG A 5 -9.13 -42.86 0.79
N GLY A 6 -8.49 -42.45 -0.30
CA GLY A 6 -7.10 -42.01 -0.28
C GLY A 6 -7.05 -40.71 0.52
N ASP A 7 -6.27 -40.72 1.59
CA ASP A 7 -5.95 -39.51 2.34
C ASP A 7 -4.92 -38.72 1.50
N PHE A 8 -5.37 -37.66 0.83
CA PHE A 8 -4.51 -36.82 -0.01
C PHE A 8 -4.00 -35.65 0.82
N ALA A 9 -2.69 -35.62 1.08
CA ALA A 9 -2.05 -34.48 1.72
C ALA A 9 -1.85 -33.35 0.69
N TYR A 10 -2.61 -32.27 0.82
CA TYR A 10 -2.40 -31.06 0.03
C TYR A 10 -1.21 -30.28 0.60
N ARG A 11 -0.23 -29.97 -0.25
CA ARG A 11 0.93 -29.16 0.10
C ARG A 11 1.12 -28.10 -0.97
N TYR A 12 1.16 -26.85 -0.55
CA TYR A 12 1.32 -25.70 -1.41
C TYR A 12 2.60 -24.96 -1.05
N ASP A 13 3.42 -24.65 -2.04
CA ASP A 13 4.62 -23.86 -1.86
C ASP A 13 4.28 -22.39 -2.11
N LEU A 14 4.04 -21.66 -1.01
CA LEU A 14 3.74 -20.23 -1.06
C LEU A 14 4.92 -19.39 -1.57
N THR A 15 6.16 -19.85 -1.39
CA THR A 15 7.34 -19.13 -1.85
C THR A 15 7.45 -19.21 -3.37
N LEU A 16 7.25 -20.41 -3.93
CA LEU A 16 7.23 -20.60 -5.38
C LEU A 16 6.06 -19.85 -6.03
N ASP A 17 4.89 -19.86 -5.39
CA ASP A 17 3.74 -19.14 -5.91
C ASP A 17 3.91 -17.62 -5.86
N GLU A 18 4.48 -17.10 -4.77
CA GLU A 18 4.80 -15.67 -4.65
C GLU A 18 5.81 -15.23 -5.72
N ALA A 19 6.80 -16.07 -6.04
CA ALA A 19 7.73 -15.79 -7.13
C ALA A 19 7.00 -15.69 -8.49
N ARG A 20 6.04 -16.58 -8.76
CA ARG A 20 5.22 -16.54 -9.99
C ARG A 20 4.33 -15.30 -10.04
N ARG A 21 3.70 -14.94 -8.93
CA ARG A 21 2.86 -13.74 -8.83
C ARG A 21 3.68 -12.48 -9.12
N ARG A 22 4.88 -12.35 -8.54
CA ARG A 22 5.78 -11.22 -8.80
C ARG A 22 6.24 -11.17 -10.26
N ALA A 23 6.59 -12.31 -10.85
CA ALA A 23 6.98 -12.36 -12.25
C ALA A 23 5.85 -11.89 -13.18
N ALA A 24 4.61 -12.36 -12.95
CA ALA A 24 3.45 -11.93 -13.71
C ALA A 24 3.15 -10.43 -13.56
N VAL A 25 3.37 -9.87 -12.36
CA VAL A 25 3.25 -8.41 -12.13
C VAL A 25 4.30 -7.66 -12.93
N LEU A 26 5.56 -8.09 -12.90
CA LEU A 26 6.63 -7.44 -13.67
C LEU A 26 6.42 -7.54 -15.18
N GLU A 27 5.83 -8.64 -15.68
CA GLU A 27 5.47 -8.78 -17.10
C GLU A 27 4.32 -7.87 -17.51
N ALA A 28 3.38 -7.60 -16.59
CA ALA A 28 2.23 -6.73 -16.86
C ALA A 28 2.57 -5.23 -16.80
N ILE A 29 3.67 -4.88 -16.15
CA ILE A 29 4.15 -3.50 -16.04
C ILE A 29 4.88 -3.13 -17.34
N ASP A 30 4.53 -1.97 -17.91
CA ASP A 30 5.14 -1.47 -19.14
C ASP A 30 6.60 -1.03 -18.94
N GLY A 31 7.38 -1.04 -20.02
CA GLY A 31 8.82 -0.77 -20.00
C GLY A 31 9.21 0.65 -19.55
N ASP A 32 8.27 1.59 -19.60
CA ASP A 32 8.46 2.98 -19.19
C ASP A 32 8.08 3.22 -17.71
N TRP A 33 7.75 2.18 -16.94
CA TRP A 33 7.44 2.33 -15.51
C TRP A 33 8.68 2.58 -14.67
N ASP A 34 8.81 3.81 -14.16
CA ASP A 34 9.80 4.16 -13.14
C ASP A 34 9.14 4.14 -11.73
N PRO A 35 9.39 3.10 -10.91
CA PRO A 35 8.80 3.01 -9.57
C PRO A 35 9.29 4.12 -8.62
N VAL A 36 10.46 4.70 -8.85
CA VAL A 36 11.00 5.79 -8.03
C VAL A 36 10.27 7.09 -8.36
N GLU A 37 10.02 7.35 -9.65
CA GLU A 37 9.23 8.50 -10.08
C GLU A 37 7.79 8.41 -9.56
N VAL A 38 7.13 7.26 -9.74
CA VAL A 38 5.75 7.06 -9.24
C VAL A 38 5.69 7.24 -7.73
N LEU A 39 6.63 6.70 -6.96
CA LEU A 39 6.65 6.89 -5.51
C LEU A 39 6.83 8.37 -5.12
N ALA A 40 7.70 9.10 -5.83
CA ALA A 40 7.89 10.53 -5.58
C ALA A 40 6.65 11.36 -5.94
N GLU A 41 5.92 10.99 -6.99
CA GLU A 41 4.67 11.62 -7.36
C GLU A 41 3.55 11.35 -6.35
N GLU A 42 3.45 10.12 -5.86
CA GLU A 42 2.52 9.76 -4.78
C GLU A 42 2.79 10.59 -3.53
N GLU A 43 4.04 10.72 -3.08
CA GLU A 43 4.40 11.56 -1.92
C GLU A 43 3.98 13.03 -2.14
N ARG A 44 4.21 13.59 -3.34
CA ARG A 44 3.75 14.95 -3.68
C ARG A 44 2.22 15.06 -3.68
N ALA A 45 1.51 14.07 -4.21
CA ALA A 45 0.05 14.06 -4.21
C ALA A 45 -0.50 13.98 -2.78
N TRP A 46 0.15 13.18 -1.92
CA TRP A 46 -0.16 13.09 -0.51
C TRP A 46 0.10 14.40 0.23
N ASP A 47 1.17 15.15 -0.08
CA ASP A 47 1.42 16.49 0.48
C ASP A 47 0.32 17.51 0.11
N LEU A 48 -0.36 17.31 -1.02
CA LEU A 48 -1.50 18.14 -1.42
C LEU A 48 -2.80 17.72 -0.72
N LEU A 49 -2.85 16.54 -0.09
CA LEU A 49 -4.02 16.11 0.65
C LEU A 49 -4.21 17.03 1.86
N TYR A 50 -5.39 17.63 1.95
CA TYR A 50 -5.70 18.65 2.96
C TYR A 50 -4.87 19.94 2.80
N SER A 51 -4.35 20.21 1.61
CA SER A 51 -3.87 21.54 1.25
C SER A 51 -5.04 22.48 0.92
N GLY A 52 -4.88 23.77 1.21
CA GLY A 52 -5.88 24.80 0.85
C GLY A 52 -7.17 24.75 1.66
N LEU A 53 -7.14 24.19 2.87
CA LEU A 53 -8.26 24.22 3.79
C LEU A 53 -8.58 25.66 4.22
N ASP A 54 -9.86 25.96 4.36
CA ASP A 54 -10.32 27.15 5.06
C ASP A 54 -10.20 26.99 6.59
N ASP A 55 -10.46 28.05 7.34
CA ASP A 55 -10.28 28.07 8.80
C ASP A 55 -11.13 27.03 9.53
N ASP A 56 -12.36 26.78 9.07
CA ASP A 56 -13.26 25.79 9.68
C ASP A 56 -12.81 24.36 9.36
N GLN A 57 -12.37 24.13 8.12
CA GLN A 57 -11.82 22.85 7.69
C GLN A 57 -10.50 22.54 8.39
N GLN A 58 -9.62 23.53 8.55
CA GLN A 58 -8.36 23.39 9.26
C GLN A 58 -8.59 22.99 10.71
N ARG A 59 -9.55 23.63 11.40
CA ARG A 59 -9.92 23.25 12.77
C ARG A 59 -10.38 21.80 12.87
N ILE A 60 -11.21 21.33 11.93
CA ILE A 60 -11.68 19.94 11.91
C ILE A 60 -10.51 18.98 11.63
N TYR A 61 -9.61 19.34 10.71
CA TYR A 61 -8.42 18.55 10.44
C TYR A 61 -7.56 18.39 11.70
N ASP A 62 -7.29 19.49 12.41
CA ASP A 62 -6.51 19.48 13.65
C ASP A 62 -7.18 18.60 14.73
N GLU A 63 -8.50 18.71 14.91
CA GLU A 63 -9.27 17.85 15.83
C GLU A 63 -9.15 16.36 15.48
N LEU A 64 -9.13 16.01 14.19
CA LEU A 64 -8.99 14.63 13.73
C LEU A 64 -7.57 14.08 13.90
N VAL A 65 -6.55 14.93 13.74
CA VAL A 65 -5.15 14.57 14.03
C VAL A 65 -4.96 14.34 15.52
N ASP A 66 -5.46 15.25 16.37
CA ASP A 66 -5.38 15.12 17.83
C ASP A 66 -6.11 13.87 18.34
N ALA A 67 -7.23 13.51 17.71
CA ALA A 67 -7.97 12.28 18.00
C ALA A 67 -7.30 11.00 17.48
N GLY A 68 -6.22 11.12 16.70
CA GLY A 68 -5.52 9.99 16.06
C GLY A 68 -6.29 9.33 14.91
N VAL A 69 -7.33 10.00 14.40
CA VAL A 69 -8.10 9.54 13.23
C VAL A 69 -7.32 9.80 11.95
N LEU A 70 -6.66 10.96 11.88
CA LEU A 70 -5.72 11.30 10.82
C LEU A 70 -4.28 11.24 11.33
N PRO A 71 -3.31 10.88 10.48
CA PRO A 71 -1.91 10.83 10.87
C PRO A 71 -1.32 12.24 11.05
N ASP A 72 -0.52 12.44 12.12
CA ASP A 72 0.30 13.65 12.29
C ASP A 72 1.52 13.58 11.37
N ARG A 73 1.47 14.32 10.26
CA ARG A 73 2.55 14.34 9.27
C ARG A 73 3.69 15.29 9.58
N ALA A 74 3.48 16.31 10.39
CA ALA A 74 4.58 17.18 10.82
C ALA A 74 5.56 16.38 11.71
N ALA A 75 5.02 15.47 12.54
CA ALA A 75 5.82 14.57 13.36
C ALA A 75 6.46 13.41 12.59
N ASN A 76 5.84 12.95 11.49
CA ASN A 76 6.29 11.77 10.75
C ASN A 76 7.32 12.07 9.63
N ARG A 77 7.68 13.34 9.39
CA ARG A 77 8.82 13.69 8.54
C ARG A 77 10.11 13.36 9.29
N VAL A 78 10.76 12.26 8.93
CA VAL A 78 12.19 12.10 9.21
C VAL A 78 12.89 13.21 8.45
N THR A 79 13.47 14.18 9.16
CA THR A 79 14.34 15.20 8.57
C THR A 79 15.56 14.49 7.98
N ASP A 80 15.76 14.63 6.67
CA ASP A 80 17.02 14.30 5.99
C ASP A 80 18.17 15.20 6.50
#